data_AF-A0A6J7L4L1-F1
#
_entry.id   AF-A0A6J7L4L1-F1
#
_cell.length_a   1.000
_cell.length_b   1.000
_cell.length_c   1.000
_cell.angle_alpha   90.00
_cell.angle_beta   90.00
_cell.angle_gamma   90.00
#
_symmetry.space_group_name_H-M   'P 1'
#
loop_
_entity.id
_entity.type
_entity.pdbx_description
1 polymer ?
#
loop_
_entity_poly.entity_id
_entity_poly.type
_entity_poly.pdbx_seq_one_letter_code
_entity_poly.pdbx_strand_id
1 'polypeptide(L)' 'MFDVEAVFMFPWATQLEAYGVFGLVEMLLFVAILALGLLYAWRKKVLRWA' A
#
# COMPACT_ATOMS: atom_id res chain seq x y z
N MET A 1 6.37 -9.16 -3.09
CA MET A 1 6.44 -7.87 -2.38
C MET A 1 5.04 -7.46 -1.96
N PHE A 2 4.14 -7.22 -2.93
CA PHE A 2 2.75 -6.78 -2.72
C PHE A 2 1.91 -7.59 -1.72
N ASP A 3 2.21 -8.88 -1.56
CA ASP A 3 1.51 -9.77 -0.63
C ASP A 3 1.72 -9.40 0.84
N VAL A 4 2.97 -9.11 1.22
CA VAL A 4 3.33 -8.73 2.60
C VAL A 4 2.72 -7.37 2.96
N GLU A 5 2.67 -6.45 2.00
CA GLU A 5 2.09 -5.12 2.17
C GLU A 5 0.57 -5.19 2.40
N ALA A 6 -0.12 -6.12 1.72
CA ALA A 6 -1.56 -6.38 1.92
C ALA A 6 -1.86 -6.95 3.33
N VAL A 7 -0.99 -7.77 3.89
CA VAL A 7 -1.12 -8.29 5.27
C VAL A 7 -1.12 -7.16 6.30
N PHE A 8 -0.39 -6.07 6.06
CA PHE A 8 -0.41 -4.89 6.93
C PHE A 8 -1.70 -4.06 6.79
N MET A 9 -2.36 -4.10 5.64
CA MET A 9 -3.62 -3.37 5.41
C MET A 9 -4.80 -3.98 6.18
N PHE A 10 -4.79 -5.29 6.43
CA PHE A 10 -5.86 -6.02 7.11
C PHE A 10 -6.16 -5.50 8.53
N PRO A 11 -5.20 -5.46 9.47
CA PRO A 11 -5.47 -5.01 10.84
C PRO A 11 -5.91 -3.54 10.86
N TRP A 12 -5.33 -2.68 10.01
CA TRP A 12 -5.79 -1.30 9.86
C TRP A 12 -7.25 -1.23 9.40
N ALA A 13 -7.64 -2.01 8.39
CA ALA A 13 -9.01 -2.03 7.85
C ALA A 13 -10.03 -2.51 8.89
N THR A 14 -9.65 -3.44 9.78
CA THR A 14 -10.52 -3.92 10.87
C THR A 14 -10.68 -2.92 12.03
N GLN A 15 -9.86 -1.88 12.09
CA GLN A 15 -9.84 -0.89 13.17
C GLN A 15 -10.10 0.54 12.66
N LEU A 16 -10.64 0.66 11.45
CA LEU A 16 -10.95 1.94 10.80
C LEU A 16 -11.79 2.88 11.66
N GLU A 17 -12.77 2.36 12.40
CA GLU A 17 -13.61 3.15 13.32
C GLU A 17 -12.83 3.73 14.53
N ALA A 18 -11.75 3.08 14.97
CA ALA A 18 -10.97 3.52 16.13
C ALA A 18 -9.97 4.63 15.79
N TYR A 19 -9.44 4.64 14.56
CA TYR A 19 -8.42 5.60 14.13
C TYR A 19 -8.97 6.89 13.51
N GLY A 20 -10.25 6.90 13.10
CA GLY A 20 -10.91 8.06 12.53
C GLY A 20 -10.14 8.68 11.35
N VAL A 21 -10.08 10.01 11.29
CA VAL A 21 -9.43 10.73 10.18
C VAL A 21 -7.91 10.54 10.16
N PHE A 22 -7.28 10.35 11.32
CA PHE A 22 -5.84 10.15 11.41
C PHE A 22 -5.40 8.86 10.72
N GLY A 23 -6.09 7.74 11.00
CA GLY A 23 -5.83 6.47 10.34
C GLY A 23 -6.09 6.51 8.84
N LEU A 24 -7.04 7.34 8.39
CA LEU A 24 -7.32 7.51 6.97
C LEU A 24 -6.15 8.19 6.23
N VAL A 25 -5.55 9.23 6.83
CA VAL A 25 -4.39 9.93 6.25
C VAL A 25 -3.16 9.02 6.21
N GLU A 26 -2.89 8.28 7.29
CA GLU A 26 -1.78 7.33 7.33
C GLU A 26 -1.90 6.26 6.24
N MET A 27 -3.11 5.74 6.03
CA MET A 27 -3.31 4.71 5.02
C MET A 27 -3.21 5.24 3.60
N LEU A 28 -3.67 6.47 3.37
CA LEU A 28 -3.56 7.12 2.07
C LEU A 28 -2.09 7.38 1.72
N LEU A 29 -1.28 7.77 2.70
CA LEU A 29 0.18 7.87 2.57
C LEU A 29 0.83 6.51 2.29
N PHE A 30 0.44 5.47 3.02
CA PHE A 30 0.97 4.11 2.80
C PHE A 30 0.68 3.62 1.38
N VAL A 31 -0.57 3.73 0.92
CA VAL A 31 -0.97 3.35 -0.44
C VAL A 31 -0.25 4.21 -1.49
N ALA A 32 -0.04 5.51 -1.25
CA ALA A 32 0.70 6.37 -2.16
C ALA A 32 2.16 5.92 -2.32
N ILE A 33 2.83 5.52 -1.23
CA ILE A 33 4.20 5.00 -1.27
C ILE A 33 4.26 3.69 -2.08
N LEU A 34 3.31 2.77 -1.87
CA LEU A 34 3.20 1.54 -2.65
C LEU A 34 2.96 1.82 -4.15
N ALA A 35 2.06 2.76 -4.44
CA ALA A 35 1.76 3.16 -5.81
C ALA A 35 2.99 3.78 -6.49
N LEU A 36 3.80 4.56 -5.78
CA LEU A 36 5.07 5.09 -6.29
C LEU A 36 6.10 3.98 -6.53
N GLY A 37 6.20 3.00 -5.61
CA GLY A 37 7.06 1.83 -5.79
C GLY A 37 6.65 1.00 -7.01
N LEU A 38 5.35 0.79 -7.21
CA LEU A 38 4.79 0.10 -8.38
C LEU A 38 5.02 0.90 -9.66
N LEU A 39 4.79 2.22 -9.64
CA LEU A 39 5.06 3.10 -10.77
C LEU A 39 6.54 3.06 -11.16
N TYR A 40 7.43 3.05 -10.18
CA TYR A 40 8.87 2.92 -10.41
C TYR A 40 9.23 1.57 -11.05
N ALA A 41 8.71 0.47 -10.50
CA ALA A 41 8.91 -0.88 -11.05
C ALA A 41 8.36 -1.01 -12.48
N TRP A 42 7.22 -0.37 -12.75
CA TRP A 42 6.61 -0.31 -14.08
C TRP A 42 7.47 0.49 -15.06
N ARG A 43 7.97 1.66 -14.65
CA ARG A 43 8.87 2.50 -15.47
C ARG A 43 10.18 1.79 -15.81
N LYS A 44 10.70 0.95 -14.90
CA LYS A 44 11.87 0.10 -15.17
C LYS A 44 11.57 -1.14 -16.04
N LYS A 45 10.32 -1.36 -16.48
CA LYS A 45 9.89 -2.52 -17.29
C LYS A 45 10.37 -3.87 -16.72
N VAL A 46 10.48 -3.97 -15.39
CA VAL A 46 10.97 -5.19 -14.70
C VAL A 46 9.90 -6.29 -14.68
N LEU A 47 8.67 -5.99 -15.10
CA LEU A 47 7.58 -6.96 -15.30
C LEU A 47 7.80 -7.85 -16.54
N ARG A 48 9.05 -8.15 -16.90
CA ARG A 48 9.34 -9.26 -17.80
C ARG A 48 9.27 -10.54 -17.00
N TRP A 49 8.10 -11.18 -17.08
CA TRP A 49 8.01 -12.61 -16.91
C TRP A 49 8.91 -13.27 -17.97
N ALA A 50 9.81 -14.14 -17.51
CA ALA A 50 10.42 -15.16 -18.36
C ALA A 50 9.44 -16.33 -18.49
#